data_AF-A0A7W1U4F7-F1
#
_entry.id   AF-A0A7W1U4F7-F1
#
_cell.length_a   1.000
_cell.length_b   1.000
_cell.length_c   1.000
_cell.angle_alpha   90.00
_cell.angle_beta   90.00
_cell.angle_gamma   90.00
#
_symmetry.space_group_name_H-M   'P 1'
#
loop_
_entity.id
_entity.type
_entity.pdbx_description
1 polymer ?
#
loop_
_entity_poly.entity_id
_entity_poly.type
_entity_poly.pdbx_seq_one_letter_code
_entity_poly.pdbx_strand_id
1 'polypeptide(L)' 'MKTVTLTAHVNGDAIELDEPFPLPRDARLLVTVLPGSAGDSEAHAWYGLSKAGLARAYAEDEPDYPATMLRSRAEP' A
#
# COMPACT_ATOMS: atom_id res chain seq x y z
N MET A 1 14.06 -5.72 32.30
CA MET A 1 12.75 -6.16 31.76
C MET A 1 12.93 -6.33 30.26
N LYS A 2 12.56 -7.48 29.68
CA LYS A 2 12.66 -7.72 28.23
C LYS A 2 11.35 -7.31 27.60
N THR A 3 11.36 -6.26 26.80
CA THR A 3 10.19 -5.84 26.00
C THR A 3 10.13 -6.70 24.75
N VAL A 4 8.93 -7.17 24.41
CA VAL A 4 8.65 -7.85 23.14
C VAL A 4 7.61 -7.04 22.39
N THR A 5 7.83 -6.85 21.09
CA THR A 5 6.83 -6.26 20.20
C THR A 5 6.08 -7.39 19.53
N LEU A 6 4.76 -7.39 19.66
CA LEU A 6 3.86 -8.36 19.02
C LEU A 6 2.97 -7.59 18.05
N THR A 7 2.70 -8.16 16.89
CA THR A 7 1.73 -7.61 15.96
C THR A 7 0.35 -8.18 16.27
N ALA A 8 -0.67 -7.37 16.03
CA ALA A 8 -2.04 -7.68 16.34
C ALA A 8 -2.97 -6.86 15.46
N HIS A 9 -4.17 -7.39 15.22
CA HIS A 9 -5.23 -6.70 14.51
C HIS A 9 -6.53 -6.71 15.32
N VAL A 10 -7.43 -5.79 14.99
CA VAL A 10 -8.76 -5.72 15.60
C VAL A 10 -9.71 -6.56 14.76
N ASN A 11 -10.25 -7.65 15.32
CA ASN A 11 -11.24 -8.50 14.66
C ASN A 11 -12.68 -8.01 14.95
N GLY A 12 -12.90 -6.71 14.79
CA GLY A 12 -14.16 -6.03 15.15
C GLY A 12 -14.30 -5.71 16.63
N ASP A 13 -14.22 -6.71 17.51
CA ASP A 13 -14.53 -6.57 18.94
C ASP A 13 -13.32 -6.72 19.88
N ALA A 14 -12.27 -7.41 19.42
CA ALA A 14 -11.10 -7.73 20.24
C ALA A 14 -9.78 -7.50 19.48
N ILE A 15 -8.71 -7.26 20.25
CA ILE A 15 -7.33 -7.27 19.73
C ILE A 15 -6.85 -8.72 19.71
N GLU A 16 -6.60 -9.24 18.52
CA GLU A 16 -6.06 -10.58 18.30
C GLU A 16 -4.59 -10.49 17.91
N LEU A 17 -3.73 -11.23 18.61
CA LEU A 17 -2.32 -11.36 18.22
C LEU A 17 -2.24 -12.15 16.91
N ASP A 18 -1.43 -11.67 15.97
CA ASP A 18 -1.29 -12.36 14.67
C ASP A 18 -0.57 -13.71 14.82
N GLU A 19 0.26 -13.83 15.86
CA GLU A 19 1.01 -15.03 16.20
C GLU A 19 0.72 -15.49 17.65
N PRO A 20 0.68 -16.81 17.90
CA PRO A 20 0.53 -17.32 19.26
C PRO A 20 1.66 -16.86 20.17
N PHE A 21 1.30 -16.24 21.30
CA PHE A 21 2.25 -15.81 22.31
C PHE A 21 1.76 -16.21 23.71
N PRO A 22 2.61 -16.80 24.57
CA PRO A 22 2.22 -17.15 25.93
C PRO A 22 2.06 -15.88 26.77
N LEU A 23 0.81 -15.42 26.90
CA LEU A 23 0.46 -14.26 27.70
C LEU A 23 -0.02 -14.70 29.10
N PRO A 24 0.71 -14.39 30.19
CA PRO A 24 0.24 -14.69 31.53
C PRO A 24 -1.08 -13.97 31.85
N ARG A 25 -1.90 -14.59 32.71
CA ARG A 25 -3.07 -13.92 33.27
C ARG A 25 -2.63 -12.63 33.99
N ASP A 26 -3.37 -11.54 33.76
CA ASP A 26 -3.12 -10.22 34.34
C ASP A 26 -1.76 -9.59 33.97
N ALA A 27 -1.17 -10.01 32.85
CA ALA A 27 0.03 -9.38 32.32
C ALA A 27 -0.18 -7.89 32.05
N ARG A 28 0.76 -7.04 32.48
CA ARG A 28 0.74 -5.61 32.17
C ARG A 28 1.20 -5.39 30.74
N LEU A 29 0.33 -4.82 29.92
CA LEU A 29 0.58 -4.54 28.51
C LEU A 29 0.78 -3.04 28.27
N LEU A 30 1.64 -2.71 27.31
CA LEU A 30 1.71 -1.40 26.68
C LEU A 30 1.16 -1.57 25.26
N VAL A 31 0.05 -0.89 24.95
CA VAL A 31 -0.60 -0.99 23.65
C VAL A 31 -0.28 0.26 22.83
N THR A 32 0.29 0.05 21.64
CA THR A 32 0.53 1.10 20.66
C THR A 32 -0.39 0.88 19.48
N VAL A 33 -1.32 1.80 19.25
CA VAL A 33 -2.18 1.79 18.06
C VAL A 33 -1.42 2.48 16.94
N LEU A 34 -1.06 1.73 15.91
CA LEU A 34 -0.47 2.31 14.71
C LEU A 34 -1.56 3.08 13.96
N PRO A 35 -1.27 4.29 13.46
CA PRO A 35 -2.23 4.97 12.58
C PRO A 35 -2.52 4.04 11.41
N GLY A 36 -3.81 3.90 11.05
CA GLY A 36 -4.18 3.29 9.77
C GLY A 36 -3.31 3.92 8.70
N SER A 37 -2.68 3.11 7.85
CA SER A 37 -1.65 3.55 6.93
C SER A 37 -2.11 4.84 6.24
N ALA A 38 -1.48 5.97 6.56
CA ALA A 38 -1.61 7.17 5.74
C ALA A 38 -1.26 6.83 4.27
N GLY A 39 -0.39 5.82 4.10
CA GLY A 39 -0.07 5.16 2.85
C GLY A 39 -1.23 4.44 2.16
N ASP A 40 -2.31 4.02 2.82
CA ASP A 40 -3.46 3.44 2.11
C ASP A 40 -4.15 4.52 1.28
N SER A 41 -4.36 5.73 1.81
CA SER A 41 -5.00 6.79 1.03
C SER A 41 -4.19 7.20 -0.19
N GLU A 42 -2.87 7.34 -0.03
CA GLU A 42 -1.96 7.70 -1.11
C GLU A 42 -1.78 6.53 -2.08
N ALA A 43 -1.62 5.30 -1.61
CA ALA A 43 -1.54 4.12 -2.46
C ALA A 43 -2.83 3.90 -3.25
N HIS A 44 -4.00 4.11 -2.65
CA HIS A 44 -5.28 4.05 -3.36
C HIS A 44 -5.40 5.17 -4.40
N ALA A 45 -4.92 6.38 -4.10
CA ALA A 45 -4.88 7.47 -5.06
C ALA A 45 -3.95 7.16 -6.24
N TRP A 46 -2.74 6.66 -5.98
CA TRP A 46 -1.80 6.22 -7.01
C TRP A 46 -2.32 5.06 -7.83
N TYR A 47 -2.99 4.10 -7.19
CA TYR A 47 -3.63 2.97 -7.86
C TYR A 47 -4.75 3.45 -8.79
N GLY A 48 -5.60 4.37 -8.31
CA GLY A 48 -6.65 4.98 -9.11
C GLY A 48 -6.10 5.75 -10.32
N LEU A 49 -5.06 6.56 -10.11
CA LEU A 49 -4.39 7.30 -11.18
C LEU A 49 -3.79 6.36 -12.23
N SER A 50 -3.09 5.31 -11.78
CA SER A 50 -2.47 4.32 -12.66
C SER A 50 -3.51 3.58 -13.49
N LYS A 51 -4.62 3.17 -12.86
CA LYS A 51 -5.74 2.49 -13.54
C LYS A 51 -6.39 3.40 -14.59
N ALA A 52 -6.60 4.67 -14.27
CA ALA A 52 -7.17 5.65 -15.21
C ALA A 52 -6.22 5.94 -16.38
N GLY A 53 -4.91 6.03 -16.11
CA GLY A 53 -3.88 6.15 -17.15
C GLY A 53 -3.89 4.96 -18.10
N LEU A 54 -3.93 3.74 -17.54
CA LEU A 54 -3.98 2.51 -18.33
C LEU A 54 -5.23 2.43 -19.21
N ALA A 55 -6.41 2.74 -18.65
CA ALA A 55 -7.66 2.71 -19.41
C ALA A 55 -7.63 3.68 -20.60
N ARG A 56 -7.08 4.88 -20.41
CA ARG A 56 -6.93 5.89 -21.46
C ARG A 56 -5.94 5.48 -22.55
N ALA A 57 -4.83 4.85 -22.16
CA ALA A 57 -3.80 4.41 -23.10
C ALA A 57 -4.26 3.27 -24.02
N TYR A 58 -5.42 2.66 -23.76
CA TYR A 58 -6.00 1.60 -24.58
C TYR A 58 -7.47 1.89 -24.94
N ALA A 59 -7.88 3.15 -24.88
CA ALA A 59 -9.24 3.56 -25.25
C ALA A 59 -9.35 3.77 -26.78
N GLU A 60 -10.56 3.79 -27.31
CA GLU A 60 -10.80 4.00 -28.74
C GLU A 60 -10.31 5.36 -29.24
N ASP A 61 -10.16 6.34 -28.35
CA ASP A 61 -9.63 7.68 -28.62
C ASP A 61 -8.11 7.79 -28.43
N GLU A 62 -7.39 6.66 -28.31
CA GLU A 62 -5.93 6.66 -28.24
C GLU A 62 -5.32 7.33 -29.49
N PRO A 63 -4.44 8.33 -29.33
CA PRO A 63 -3.79 8.98 -30.46
C PRO A 63 -2.79 8.03 -31.13
N ASP A 64 -2.75 8.04 -32.46
CA ASP A 64 -1.72 7.31 -33.20
C ASP A 64 -0.32 7.90 -32.90
N TYR A 65 0.66 7.03 -32.67
CA TYR A 65 2.05 7.40 -32.39
C TYR A 65 2.93 7.03 -33.60
N PRO A 66 2.94 7.85 -34.66
CA PRO A 66 3.70 7.57 -35.86
C PRO A 66 5.20 7.56 -35.59
N ALA A 67 5.94 6.83 -36.43
CA ALA A 67 7.40 6.74 -36.36
C ALA A 67 8.12 8.10 -36.47
N THR A 68 7.44 9.13 -36.97
CA THR A 68 7.94 10.52 -37.01
C THR A 68 8.07 11.17 -35.63
N MET A 69 7.42 10.64 -34.58
CA MET A 69 7.61 11.08 -33.19
C MET A 69 8.88 10.52 -32.55
N LEU A 70 9.50 9.51 -33.15
CA LEU A 70 10.75 8.96 -32.65
C LEU A 70 11.86 9.98 -32.81
N ARG A 71 12.49 10.36 -31.69
CA ARG A 71 13.69 11.19 -31.72
C ARG A 71 14.79 10.39 -32.43
N SER A 72 15.18 10.83 -33.63
CA SER A 72 16.35 10.29 -34.30
C SER A 72 17.60 10.69 -33.52
N ARG A 73 18.55 9.75 -33.39
CA ARG A 73 19.87 10.05 -32.87
C ARG A 73 20.52 11.01 -33.87
N ALA A 74 20.85 12.23 -33.43
CA ALA A 74 21.69 13.12 -34.22
C ALA A 74 23.03 12.41 -34.42
N GLU A 75 23.35 12.03 -35.66
CA GLU A 75 24.70 11.61 -36.00
C GLU A 75 25.62 12.84 -35.99
N PRO A 76 26.86 12.69 -35.49
CA PRO A 76 27.81 13.79 -35.31
C PRO A 76 28.28 14.41 -36.63
#